data_AF-A8NW03-F1
#
_entry.id   AF-A8NW03-F1
#
_cell.length_a   1.000
_cell.length_b   1.000
_cell.length_c   1.000
_cell.angle_alpha   90.00
_cell.angle_beta   90.00
_cell.angle_gamma   90.00
#
_symmetry.space_group_name_H-M   'P 1'
#
loop_
_entity.id
_entity.type
_entity.pdbx_description
1 polymer ?
#
loop_
_entity_poly.entity_id
_entity_poly.type
_entity_poly.pdbx_seq_one_letter_code
_entity_poly.pdbx_strand_id
1 'polypeptide(L)'
;MIANDCKLDILQLGERFGSVTEVMNILAQHPEWDKAPRRLKLSMLDRAMKEVNSQADHLSPQHWRGDVNVRHVSLQTAWSRGRRIVEEEYPKAIAVLESAELTYPPIDFLAPGGTLLFDAPLPQDDLDESLESFTFPLPVSPDLPEISGEVDITEMEGHARCQTDREIQTEIEEELGILSDLPQEKGGIERTLTINGQSVHKSRILAMYGKYRKSVSSTDRLKRVQQLERYTSKLEPQANPLTGALTEESFVMIHDPVATLLCSEKRLWLCLGEVNSIRYDGQPVDRLVHSLLSEPAVSLRTTGELFLTIQREHSRFLGGARYESHVPNPGKSCFIAEGPKVNDITDLEHWSLLAVVSKTEAYVYQLKGNYDTFCYECEVATNYMKDQSLRGGCQVGTIPLSQLDWLKQKLKEVTVIRHDFNFDCQNWVMAAIQALKDHGGIIAPGTTERKVRAEMEEEKERWEVADDILFERLFP
;
A
#
# COMPACT_ATOMS: atom_id res chain seq x y z
N MET A 1 4.63 38.43 -1.99
CA MET A 1 4.64 38.97 -0.62
C MET A 1 3.40 38.44 0.10
N ILE A 2 3.54 37.42 0.94
CA ILE A 2 2.41 36.80 1.66
C ILE A 2 2.48 37.32 3.09
N ALA A 3 1.54 38.15 3.49
CA ALA A 3 1.45 38.63 4.86
C ALA A 3 0.08 38.27 5.44
N ASN A 4 0.07 37.23 6.27
CA ASN A 4 -1.09 36.82 7.05
C ASN A 4 -0.94 37.35 8.50
N ASP A 5 -0.74 38.66 8.64
CA ASP A 5 -0.73 39.33 9.94
C ASP A 5 -2.07 40.03 10.13
N CYS A 6 -2.90 39.47 11.01
CA CYS A 6 -4.25 39.98 11.30
C CYS A 6 -4.24 41.23 12.21
N LYS A 7 -3.06 41.75 12.57
CA LYS A 7 -2.87 42.87 13.52
C LYS A 7 -1.81 43.85 13.03
N LEU A 8 -1.95 44.32 11.79
CA LEU A 8 -1.05 45.30 11.20
C LEU A 8 -1.37 46.70 11.74
N ASP A 9 -0.36 47.43 12.24
CA ASP A 9 -0.53 48.84 12.56
C ASP A 9 -0.37 49.75 11.31
N ILE A 10 -0.78 51.02 11.43
CA ILE A 10 -0.73 51.98 10.31
C ILE A 10 0.70 52.21 9.79
N LEU A 11 1.70 52.10 10.67
CA LEU A 11 3.09 52.36 10.32
C LEU A 11 3.66 51.21 9.49
N GLN A 12 3.39 49.97 9.91
CA GLN A 12 3.70 48.75 9.17
C GLN A 12 2.95 48.68 7.83
N LEU A 13 1.71 49.20 7.78
CA LEU A 13 0.98 49.33 6.52
C LEU A 13 1.67 50.32 5.57
N GLY A 14 2.10 51.47 6.08
CA GLY A 14 2.85 52.47 5.32
C GLY A 14 4.15 51.93 4.74
N GLU A 15 4.94 51.23 5.55
CA GLU A 15 6.19 50.58 5.11
C GLU A 15 5.94 49.56 3.99
N ARG A 16 4.90 48.72 4.14
CA ARG A 16 4.56 47.72 3.11
C ARG A 16 4.11 48.36 1.80
N PHE A 17 3.31 49.44 1.85
CA PHE A 17 2.96 50.19 0.64
C PHE A 17 4.18 50.83 -0.02
N GLY A 18 5.13 51.33 0.78
CA GLY A 18 6.43 51.81 0.29
C GLY A 18 7.17 50.73 -0.48
N SER A 19 7.37 49.56 0.13
CA SER A 19 8.05 48.43 -0.52
C SER A 19 7.35 47.94 -1.78
N VAL A 20 6.01 47.91 -1.81
CA VAL A 20 5.25 47.55 -3.03
C VAL A 20 5.51 48.56 -4.13
N THR A 21 5.51 49.86 -3.81
CA THR A 21 5.76 50.92 -4.79
C THR A 21 7.18 50.84 -5.35
N GLU A 22 8.17 50.54 -4.52
CA GLU A 22 9.55 50.30 -4.97
C GLU A 22 9.65 49.09 -5.91
N VAL A 23 9.03 47.96 -5.56
CA VAL A 23 9.00 46.78 -6.42
C VAL A 23 8.30 47.07 -7.75
N MET A 24 7.18 47.82 -7.73
CA MET A 24 6.51 48.23 -8.97
C MET A 24 7.39 49.14 -9.84
N ASN A 25 8.13 50.07 -9.24
CA ASN A 25 9.07 50.91 -9.97
C ASN A 25 10.23 50.09 -10.57
N ILE A 26 10.75 49.10 -9.84
CA ILE A 26 11.78 48.18 -10.35
C ILE A 26 11.24 47.38 -11.55
N LEU A 27 10.04 46.81 -11.44
CA LEU A 27 9.43 46.04 -12.53
C LEU A 27 9.05 46.92 -13.72
N ALA A 28 8.69 48.19 -13.50
CA ALA A 28 8.46 49.15 -14.57
C ALA A 28 9.75 49.49 -15.33
N GLN A 29 10.91 49.48 -14.65
CA GLN A 29 12.22 49.68 -15.26
C GLN A 29 12.78 48.40 -15.91
N HIS A 30 12.41 47.22 -15.40
CA HIS A 30 12.85 45.90 -15.87
C HIS A 30 11.66 44.97 -16.17
N PRO A 31 10.92 45.21 -17.28
CA PRO A 31 9.76 44.39 -17.64
C PRO A 31 10.10 42.91 -17.82
N GLU A 32 11.33 42.58 -18.22
CA GLU A 32 11.82 41.21 -18.37
C GLU A 32 11.96 40.43 -17.06
N TRP A 33 11.97 41.13 -15.91
CA TRP A 33 11.96 40.52 -14.58
C TRP A 33 10.56 40.20 -14.07
N ASP A 34 9.52 40.77 -14.70
CA ASP A 34 8.14 40.40 -14.47
C ASP A 34 7.84 39.05 -15.14
N LYS A 35 8.45 37.99 -14.59
CA LYS A 35 8.07 36.63 -14.90
C LYS A 35 6.68 36.45 -14.30
N ALA A 36 5.64 36.64 -15.12
CA ALA A 36 4.25 36.42 -14.77
C ALA A 36 4.16 35.23 -13.80
N PRO A 37 3.46 35.38 -12.66
CA PRO A 37 3.55 34.45 -11.54
C PRO A 37 3.43 33.01 -12.05
N ARG A 38 4.54 32.25 -11.94
CA ARG A 38 4.68 30.93 -12.59
C ARG A 38 3.53 29.97 -12.29
N ARG A 39 2.80 30.20 -11.19
CA ARG A 39 1.46 29.67 -10.94
C ARG A 39 0.68 30.68 -10.10
N LEU A 40 -0.17 31.50 -10.72
CA LEU A 40 -1.25 32.15 -10.00
C LEU A 40 -2.15 31.02 -9.47
N LYS A 41 -2.06 30.72 -8.17
CA LYS A 41 -2.95 29.74 -7.51
C LYS A 41 -4.33 30.37 -7.36
N LEU A 42 -5.06 30.49 -8.46
CA LEU A 42 -6.49 30.73 -8.41
C LEU A 42 -7.14 29.43 -7.95
N SER A 43 -7.96 29.49 -6.90
CA SER A 43 -8.83 28.36 -6.54
C SER A 43 -9.66 28.02 -7.78
N MET A 44 -9.51 26.81 -8.33
CA MET A 44 -10.44 26.35 -9.36
C MET A 44 -11.83 26.33 -8.75
N LEU A 45 -12.80 26.95 -9.40
CA LEU A 45 -14.20 26.92 -8.98
C LEU A 45 -14.93 25.90 -9.86
N ASP A 46 -15.76 25.06 -9.24
CA ASP A 46 -16.65 24.18 -9.99
C ASP A 46 -17.80 24.98 -10.65
N ARG A 47 -18.66 24.30 -11.42
CA ARG A 47 -19.84 24.93 -12.06
C ARG A 47 -20.83 25.54 -11.05
N ALA A 48 -20.72 25.19 -9.77
CA ALA A 48 -21.52 25.72 -8.67
C ALA A 48 -20.78 26.82 -7.87
N MET A 49 -19.65 27.33 -8.38
CA MET A 49 -18.81 28.35 -7.73
C MET A 49 -18.24 27.89 -6.38
N LYS A 50 -18.06 26.58 -6.17
CA LYS A 50 -17.41 26.03 -4.99
C LYS A 50 -15.94 25.79 -5.27
N GLU A 51 -15.07 26.16 -4.33
CA GLU A 51 -13.63 25.94 -4.45
C GLU A 51 -13.33 24.44 -4.55
N VAL A 52 -12.77 24.03 -5.68
CA VAL A 52 -12.15 22.73 -5.90
C VAL A 52 -10.83 22.75 -5.14
N ASN A 53 -10.70 21.83 -4.18
CA ASN A 53 -9.51 21.71 -3.36
C ASN A 53 -8.25 21.64 -4.24
N SER A 54 -7.26 22.49 -3.95
CA SER A 54 -5.97 22.54 -4.66
C SER A 54 -5.20 21.21 -4.70
N GLN A 55 -5.60 20.23 -3.88
CA GLN A 55 -5.08 18.86 -3.91
C GLN A 55 -5.71 17.99 -5.00
N ALA A 56 -6.76 18.45 -5.68
CA ALA A 56 -7.41 17.69 -6.75
C ALA A 56 -6.50 17.47 -7.97
N ASP A 57 -5.55 18.37 -8.21
CA ASP A 57 -4.55 18.23 -9.29
C ASP A 57 -3.43 17.22 -8.94
N HIS A 58 -3.38 16.81 -7.67
CA HIS A 58 -2.55 15.70 -7.20
C HIS A 58 -3.46 14.49 -6.97
N LEU A 59 -4.02 13.97 -8.05
CA LEU A 59 -4.56 12.61 -8.03
C LEU A 59 -3.40 11.68 -7.73
N SER A 60 -3.20 11.33 -6.45
CA SER A 60 -2.31 10.25 -6.11
C SER A 60 -2.76 8.98 -6.86
N PRO A 61 -1.84 8.10 -7.28
CA PRO A 61 -2.19 6.90 -8.06
C PRO A 61 -3.35 6.09 -7.46
N GLN A 62 -3.49 6.08 -6.13
CA GLN A 62 -4.60 5.46 -5.39
C GLN A 62 -6.01 6.02 -5.70
N HIS A 63 -6.13 7.23 -6.25
CA HIS A 63 -7.41 7.83 -6.64
C HIS A 63 -7.73 7.59 -8.12
N TRP A 64 -6.81 6.97 -8.86
CA TRP A 64 -7.03 6.56 -10.22
C TRP A 64 -7.93 5.31 -10.22
N ARG A 65 -9.12 5.42 -10.80
CA ARG A 65 -10.12 4.33 -10.81
C ARG A 65 -9.99 3.37 -12.01
N GLY A 66 -9.13 3.67 -12.97
CA GLY A 66 -8.83 2.80 -14.10
C GLY A 66 -7.55 1.98 -13.91
N ASP A 67 -7.37 0.94 -14.72
CA ASP A 67 -6.10 0.20 -14.77
C ASP A 67 -4.99 1.10 -15.35
N VAL A 68 -3.99 1.42 -14.53
CA VAL A 68 -2.79 2.17 -14.95
C VAL A 68 -1.69 1.25 -15.48
N ASN A 69 -1.88 -0.07 -15.44
CA ASN A 69 -0.88 -1.00 -15.94
C ASN A 69 -0.88 -1.00 -17.47
N VAL A 70 0.19 -0.45 -18.04
CA VAL A 70 0.41 -0.43 -19.50
C VAL A 70 0.42 -1.85 -20.09
N ARG A 71 0.74 -2.88 -19.30
CA ARG A 71 0.78 -4.29 -19.74
C ARG A 71 -0.55 -4.85 -20.25
N HIS A 72 -1.68 -4.26 -19.84
CA HIS A 72 -3.01 -4.69 -20.26
C HIS A 72 -3.54 -3.89 -21.46
N VAL A 73 -2.81 -2.87 -21.89
CA VAL A 73 -3.16 -2.04 -23.05
C VAL A 73 -2.48 -2.59 -24.29
N SER A 74 -3.28 -3.16 -25.21
CA SER A 74 -2.81 -3.43 -26.57
C SER A 74 -2.90 -2.14 -27.38
N LEU A 75 -1.74 -1.58 -27.74
CA LEU A 75 -1.67 -0.39 -28.60
C LEU A 75 -2.37 -0.62 -29.95
N GLN A 76 -2.33 -1.86 -30.46
CA GLN A 76 -3.02 -2.24 -31.69
C GLN A 76 -4.54 -2.10 -31.55
N THR A 77 -5.11 -2.49 -30.40
CA THR A 77 -6.55 -2.33 -30.12
C THR A 77 -6.93 -0.86 -30.03
N ALA A 78 -6.13 -0.04 -29.34
CA ALA A 78 -6.36 1.40 -29.23
C ALA A 78 -6.31 2.09 -30.61
N TRP A 79 -5.31 1.75 -31.43
CA TRP A 79 -5.16 2.23 -32.80
C TRP A 79 -6.36 1.83 -33.67
N SER A 80 -6.72 0.54 -33.69
CA SER A 80 -7.82 0.04 -34.52
C SER A 80 -9.15 0.70 -34.14
N ARG A 81 -9.37 0.94 -32.85
CA ARG A 81 -10.55 1.65 -32.36
C ARG A 81 -10.54 3.12 -32.78
N GLY A 82 -9.42 3.82 -32.61
CA GLY A 82 -9.28 5.22 -33.01
C GLY A 82 -9.47 5.40 -34.52
N ARG A 83 -8.86 4.53 -35.31
CA ARG A 83 -9.05 4.47 -36.77
C ARG A 83 -10.52 4.33 -37.13
N ARG A 84 -11.22 3.34 -36.56
CA ARG A 84 -12.65 3.15 -36.83
C ARG A 84 -13.49 4.38 -36.53
N ILE A 85 -13.22 5.07 -35.41
CA ILE A 85 -13.92 6.33 -35.06
C ILE A 85 -13.66 7.40 -36.13
N VAL A 86 -12.41 7.57 -36.57
CA VAL A 86 -12.05 8.55 -37.61
C VAL A 86 -12.67 8.19 -38.96
N GLU A 87 -12.73 6.92 -39.32
CA GLU A 87 -13.37 6.46 -40.56
C GLU A 87 -14.90 6.69 -40.53
N GLU A 88 -15.54 6.49 -39.37
CA GLU A 88 -16.96 6.76 -39.15
C GLU A 88 -17.27 8.28 -39.16
N GLU A 89 -16.47 9.10 -38.47
CA GLU A 89 -16.69 10.56 -38.36
C GLU A 89 -16.19 11.35 -39.59
N TYR A 90 -15.15 10.87 -40.26
CA TYR A 90 -14.52 11.53 -41.40
C TYR A 90 -14.15 10.56 -42.53
N PRO A 91 -15.13 10.16 -43.38
CA PRO A 91 -14.92 9.16 -44.44
C PRO A 91 -13.82 9.49 -45.45
N LYS A 92 -13.46 10.77 -45.61
CA LYS A 92 -12.34 11.19 -46.48
C LYS A 92 -10.99 10.71 -45.96
N ALA A 93 -10.86 10.40 -44.67
CA ALA A 93 -9.64 9.85 -44.09
C ALA A 93 -9.36 8.43 -44.59
N ILE A 94 -10.39 7.64 -44.94
CA ILE A 94 -10.24 6.23 -45.37
C ILE A 94 -9.23 6.13 -46.51
N ALA A 95 -9.43 6.91 -47.58
CA ALA A 95 -8.53 6.89 -48.74
C ALA A 95 -7.09 7.32 -48.39
N VAL A 96 -6.93 8.24 -47.44
CA VAL A 96 -5.60 8.69 -46.97
C VAL A 96 -4.92 7.59 -46.17
N LEU A 97 -5.63 6.95 -45.24
CA LEU A 97 -5.11 5.86 -44.40
C LEU A 97 -4.77 4.63 -45.24
N GLU A 98 -5.65 4.22 -46.16
CA GLU A 98 -5.37 3.12 -47.10
C GLU A 98 -4.15 3.43 -47.98
N SER A 99 -4.00 4.67 -48.46
CA SER A 99 -2.83 5.06 -49.25
C SER A 99 -1.53 5.06 -48.43
N ALA A 100 -1.61 5.40 -47.14
CA ALA A 100 -0.47 5.38 -46.23
C ALA A 100 -0.01 3.95 -45.91
N GLU A 101 -0.95 3.02 -45.73
CA GLU A 101 -0.64 1.60 -45.50
C GLU A 101 -0.03 0.91 -46.72
N LEU A 102 -0.41 1.35 -47.92
CA LEU A 102 0.14 0.85 -49.19
C LEU A 102 1.50 1.47 -49.55
N THR A 103 1.96 2.48 -48.81
CA THR A 103 3.28 3.09 -49.02
C THR A 103 4.36 2.13 -48.51
N TYR A 104 5.51 2.05 -49.18
CA TYR A 104 6.66 1.26 -48.72
C TYR A 104 7.80 2.19 -48.29
N PRO A 105 8.25 2.16 -47.02
CA PRO A 105 7.83 1.26 -45.94
C PRO A 105 6.40 1.55 -45.44
N PRO A 106 5.68 0.55 -44.91
CA PRO A 106 4.33 0.75 -44.38
C PRO A 106 4.35 1.83 -43.30
N ILE A 107 3.51 2.85 -43.49
CA ILE A 107 3.35 3.92 -42.52
C ILE A 107 2.28 3.47 -41.53
N ASP A 108 2.69 3.25 -40.29
CA ASP A 108 1.78 2.98 -39.17
C ASP A 108 1.98 4.01 -38.05
N PHE A 109 1.22 3.91 -36.97
CA PHE A 109 1.31 4.88 -35.87
C PHE A 109 2.61 4.79 -35.07
N LEU A 110 3.29 3.63 -35.09
CA LEU A 110 4.61 3.43 -34.50
C LEU A 110 5.72 3.83 -35.47
N ALA A 111 5.42 3.95 -36.76
CA ALA A 111 6.33 4.31 -37.83
C ALA A 111 5.72 5.36 -38.78
N PRO A 112 5.41 6.58 -38.31
CA PRO A 112 4.74 7.60 -39.12
C PRO A 112 5.59 8.08 -40.32
N GLY A 113 6.91 7.86 -40.28
CA GLY A 113 7.84 8.10 -41.40
C GLY A 113 8.34 6.83 -42.09
N GLY A 114 7.71 5.67 -41.82
CA GLY A 114 8.22 4.35 -42.25
C GLY A 114 9.42 3.83 -41.44
N THR A 115 9.82 4.56 -40.39
CA THR A 115 10.84 4.15 -39.41
C THR A 115 10.18 3.98 -38.05
N LEU A 116 10.36 2.82 -37.42
CA LEU A 116 9.87 2.55 -36.07
C LEU A 116 10.44 3.55 -35.07
N LEU A 117 9.57 4.26 -34.35
CA LEU A 117 9.93 5.25 -33.33
C LEU A 117 10.63 4.65 -32.11
N PHE A 118 10.56 3.33 -31.93
CA PHE A 118 11.24 2.65 -30.83
C PHE A 118 12.78 2.74 -30.94
N ASP A 119 13.30 2.76 -32.17
CA ASP A 119 14.75 2.80 -32.44
C ASP A 119 15.24 4.18 -32.89
N ALA A 120 14.35 5.18 -32.92
CA ALA A 120 14.72 6.52 -33.34
C ALA A 120 15.58 7.19 -32.25
N PRO A 121 16.80 7.66 -32.57
CA PRO A 121 17.62 8.38 -31.61
C PRO A 121 16.90 9.67 -31.18
N LEU A 122 16.69 9.83 -29.88
CA LEU A 122 16.08 11.04 -29.33
C LEU A 122 17.01 12.25 -29.58
N PRO A 123 16.44 13.43 -29.90
CA PRO A 123 17.18 14.69 -29.90
C PRO A 123 17.90 14.91 -28.56
N GLN A 124 19.08 15.54 -28.60
CA GLN A 124 19.93 15.72 -27.43
C GLN A 124 19.29 16.60 -26.33
N ASP A 125 18.28 17.39 -26.71
CA ASP A 125 17.45 18.26 -25.87
C ASP A 125 16.18 17.57 -25.30
N ASP A 126 15.82 16.39 -25.81
CA ASP A 126 14.71 15.56 -25.32
C ASP A 126 15.18 14.41 -24.42
N LEU A 127 16.49 14.28 -24.19
CA LEU A 127 17.03 13.38 -23.18
C LEU A 127 16.68 13.94 -21.80
N ASP A 128 15.73 13.28 -21.13
CA ASP A 128 15.41 13.57 -19.74
C ASP A 128 16.71 13.43 -18.90
N GLU A 129 17.07 14.47 -18.15
CA GLU A 129 18.23 14.48 -17.25
C GLU A 129 18.20 13.30 -16.25
N SER A 130 17.01 12.70 -16.02
CA SER A 130 16.86 11.48 -15.22
C SER A 130 17.45 10.21 -15.88
N LEU A 131 17.56 10.17 -17.21
CA LEU A 131 18.10 9.06 -18.01
C LEU A 131 19.61 9.16 -18.25
N GLU A 132 20.25 10.30 -17.99
CA GLU A 132 21.70 10.49 -18.18
C GLU A 132 22.57 9.60 -17.26
N SER A 133 21.97 8.89 -16.30
CA SER A 133 22.69 8.00 -15.37
C SER A 133 23.03 6.60 -15.91
N PHE A 134 22.58 6.23 -17.12
CA PHE A 134 22.71 4.86 -17.67
C PHE A 134 23.59 4.71 -18.94
N THR A 135 24.45 5.68 -19.26
CA THR A 135 25.34 5.53 -20.43
C THR A 135 26.56 4.65 -20.10
N PHE A 136 26.48 3.36 -20.43
CA PHE A 136 27.64 2.46 -20.48
C PHE A 136 28.56 2.79 -21.67
N PRO A 137 29.89 2.71 -21.53
CA PRO A 137 30.78 2.77 -22.68
C PRO A 137 30.68 1.47 -23.46
N LEU A 138 30.20 1.52 -24.70
CA LEU A 138 30.26 0.38 -25.61
C LEU A 138 31.73 0.06 -25.94
N PRO A 139 32.19 -1.19 -25.74
CA PRO A 139 33.50 -1.61 -26.21
C PRO A 139 33.47 -1.82 -27.73
N VAL A 140 34.35 -1.10 -28.42
CA VAL A 140 34.71 -1.35 -29.82
C VAL A 140 35.22 -2.80 -29.92
N SER A 141 34.51 -3.67 -30.63
CA SER A 141 34.93 -5.05 -30.88
C SER A 141 35.72 -5.17 -32.19
N PRO A 142 36.80 -5.98 -32.22
CA PRO A 142 37.28 -6.62 -33.44
C PRO A 142 36.92 -8.12 -33.45
N ASP A 143 36.35 -8.53 -34.59
CA ASP A 143 36.33 -9.84 -35.26
C ASP A 143 35.87 -11.12 -34.54
N LEU A 144 34.82 -11.71 -35.15
CA LEU A 144 34.23 -13.04 -34.94
C LEU A 144 35.17 -14.19 -35.35
N PRO A 145 34.88 -15.44 -34.93
CA PRO A 145 34.28 -16.36 -35.89
C PRO A 145 33.09 -17.18 -35.37
N GLU A 146 32.21 -17.49 -36.31
CA GLU A 146 30.96 -18.26 -36.21
C GLU A 146 31.17 -19.71 -35.75
N ILE A 147 30.31 -20.18 -34.83
CA ILE A 147 29.99 -21.60 -34.69
C ILE A 147 28.48 -21.75 -34.51
N SER A 148 27.86 -22.40 -35.47
CA SER A 148 26.49 -22.88 -35.48
C SER A 148 26.36 -24.20 -34.71
N GLY A 149 25.34 -24.32 -33.87
CA GLY A 149 24.97 -25.56 -33.19
C GLY A 149 23.56 -25.48 -32.65
N GLU A 150 22.67 -26.28 -33.22
CA GLU A 150 21.27 -26.48 -32.85
C GLU A 150 21.09 -26.74 -31.34
N VAL A 151 20.07 -26.12 -30.74
CA VAL A 151 19.63 -26.43 -29.38
C VAL A 151 18.19 -26.93 -29.40
N ASP A 152 18.07 -28.11 -28.83
CA ASP A 152 16.89 -28.91 -28.53
C ASP A 152 16.01 -28.23 -27.48
N ILE A 153 14.70 -28.12 -27.74
CA ILE A 153 13.75 -27.41 -26.88
C ILE A 153 13.15 -28.43 -25.92
N THR A 154 13.56 -28.40 -24.65
CA THR A 154 12.88 -29.14 -23.57
C THR A 154 12.08 -28.17 -22.71
N GLU A 155 10.76 -28.30 -22.76
CA GLU A 155 9.79 -27.54 -21.95
C GLU A 155 9.98 -27.84 -20.45
N MET A 156 10.21 -26.79 -19.67
CA MET A 156 10.15 -26.82 -18.21
C MET A 156 9.40 -25.56 -17.74
N GLU A 157 8.07 -25.63 -17.68
CA GLU A 157 7.25 -24.56 -17.10
C GLU A 157 6.91 -24.88 -15.64
N GLY A 158 7.49 -24.09 -14.74
CA GLY A 158 7.11 -23.97 -13.36
C GLY A 158 7.20 -22.51 -12.93
N HIS A 159 6.04 -21.96 -12.57
CA HIS A 159 5.84 -20.82 -11.65
C HIS A 159 6.41 -19.44 -12.03
N ALA A 160 5.51 -18.56 -12.47
CA ALA A 160 5.67 -17.12 -12.28
C ALA A 160 4.31 -16.42 -12.07
N ARG A 161 4.10 -15.84 -10.87
CA ARG A 161 3.50 -14.50 -10.69
C ARG A 161 3.49 -14.10 -9.20
N CYS A 162 4.28 -13.08 -8.88
CA CYS A 162 3.87 -11.80 -8.29
C CYS A 162 5.08 -11.14 -7.59
N GLN A 163 5.89 -10.36 -8.33
CA GLN A 163 6.98 -9.57 -7.72
C GLN A 163 7.36 -8.28 -8.46
N THR A 164 6.42 -7.60 -9.14
CA THR A 164 6.77 -6.47 -10.02
C THR A 164 7.14 -5.13 -9.37
N ASP A 165 6.96 -4.94 -8.05
CA ASP A 165 7.49 -3.75 -7.33
C ASP A 165 8.79 -4.06 -6.57
N ARG A 166 9.18 -5.33 -6.50
CA ARG A 166 10.50 -5.75 -6.03
C ARG A 166 11.46 -5.87 -7.21
N GLU A 167 11.06 -6.44 -8.33
CA GLU A 167 11.95 -6.74 -9.46
C GLU A 167 12.67 -5.50 -10.03
N ILE A 168 12.01 -4.35 -10.21
CA ILE A 168 12.70 -3.16 -10.77
C ILE A 168 13.78 -2.61 -9.83
N GLN A 169 13.65 -2.82 -8.51
CA GLN A 169 14.65 -2.36 -7.53
C GLN A 169 15.62 -3.48 -7.12
N THR A 170 15.26 -4.74 -7.35
CA THR A 170 16.11 -5.93 -7.10
C THR A 170 17.00 -6.23 -8.31
N GLU A 171 16.59 -5.93 -9.54
CA GLU A 171 17.43 -6.00 -10.74
C GLU A 171 18.55 -4.93 -10.70
N ILE A 172 18.25 -3.73 -10.18
CA ILE A 172 19.27 -2.70 -9.90
C ILE A 172 20.25 -3.14 -8.79
N GLU A 173 19.82 -4.00 -7.86
CA GLU A 173 20.63 -4.50 -6.74
C GLU A 173 21.39 -5.81 -7.05
N GLU A 174 20.90 -6.66 -7.97
CA GLU A 174 21.56 -7.90 -8.43
C GLU A 174 22.65 -7.61 -9.48
N GLU A 175 22.49 -6.60 -10.33
CA GLU A 175 23.49 -6.28 -11.37
C GLU A 175 24.71 -5.51 -10.83
N LEU A 176 24.58 -4.83 -9.68
CA LEU A 176 25.69 -4.22 -8.93
C LEU A 176 26.42 -5.21 -8.01
N GLY A 177 25.95 -6.45 -7.89
CA GLY A 177 26.44 -7.46 -6.95
C GLY A 177 27.59 -8.36 -7.44
N ILE A 178 28.04 -8.25 -8.69
CA ILE A 178 29.00 -9.21 -9.29
C ILE A 178 30.47 -8.70 -9.29
N LEU A 179 30.77 -7.50 -8.77
CA LEU A 179 32.13 -6.91 -8.86
C LEU A 179 32.81 -6.53 -7.53
N SER A 180 32.56 -7.25 -6.43
CA SER A 180 33.27 -7.01 -5.17
C SER A 180 33.87 -8.25 -4.51
N ASP A 181 34.75 -8.95 -5.22
CA ASP A 181 35.66 -9.96 -4.65
C ASP A 181 37.11 -9.45 -4.61
N LEU A 182 37.33 -8.33 -3.90
CA LEU A 182 38.68 -7.95 -3.46
C LEU A 182 38.68 -7.59 -1.96
N PRO A 183 39.60 -8.15 -1.16
CA PRO A 183 39.62 -7.97 0.27
C PRO A 183 40.09 -6.55 0.61
N GLN A 184 39.16 -5.67 1.00
CA GLN A 184 39.49 -4.43 1.72
C GLN A 184 39.23 -4.60 3.21
N GLU A 185 40.28 -4.88 3.96
CA GLU A 185 40.32 -4.61 5.39
C GLU A 185 40.37 -3.09 5.62
N LYS A 186 39.27 -2.50 6.10
CA LYS A 186 39.26 -1.30 6.94
C LYS A 186 37.88 -1.12 7.57
N GLY A 187 37.83 -1.07 8.90
CA GLY A 187 36.62 -1.10 9.75
C GLY A 187 35.62 0.02 9.49
N GLY A 188 34.82 -0.12 8.44
CA GLY A 188 33.58 0.62 8.25
C GLY A 188 32.48 0.03 9.13
N ILE A 189 31.77 0.89 9.86
CA ILE A 189 30.56 0.49 10.59
C ILE A 189 29.54 -0.02 9.58
N GLU A 190 29.15 -1.29 9.70
CA GLU A 190 28.12 -1.91 8.88
C GLU A 190 26.82 -1.08 8.94
N ARG A 191 26.35 -0.60 7.79
CA ARG A 191 25.19 0.30 7.70
C ARG A 191 23.87 -0.43 7.43
N THR A 192 23.95 -1.71 7.13
CA THR A 192 22.83 -2.59 6.79
C THR A 192 22.66 -3.67 7.85
N LEU A 193 21.45 -4.21 7.96
CA LEU A 193 21.11 -5.35 8.81
C LEU A 193 20.21 -6.28 8.01
N THR A 194 20.45 -7.59 8.11
CA THR A 194 19.61 -8.60 7.44
C THR A 194 18.33 -8.85 8.25
N ILE A 195 17.18 -8.44 7.73
CA ILE A 195 15.86 -8.73 8.30
C ILE A 195 15.11 -9.63 7.32
N ASN A 196 14.69 -10.82 7.75
CA ASN A 196 13.99 -11.81 6.91
C ASN A 196 14.75 -12.18 5.63
N GLY A 197 16.08 -12.30 5.70
CA GLY A 197 16.94 -12.63 4.55
C GLY A 197 17.24 -11.46 3.62
N GLN A 198 16.71 -10.26 3.89
CA GLN A 198 16.95 -9.07 3.08
C GLN A 198 17.82 -8.05 3.82
N SER A 199 18.84 -7.52 3.13
CA SER A 199 19.73 -6.48 3.66
C SER A 199 18.99 -5.14 3.67
N VAL A 200 18.65 -4.63 4.87
CA VAL A 200 17.92 -3.36 5.02
C VAL A 200 18.81 -2.34 5.73
N HIS A 201 18.86 -1.12 5.20
CA HIS A 201 19.65 -0.04 5.79
C HIS A 201 19.14 0.34 7.19
N LYS A 202 20.04 0.57 8.16
CA LYS A 202 19.70 0.87 9.57
C LYS A 202 18.76 2.07 9.74
N SER A 203 18.90 3.10 8.91
CA SER A 203 17.99 4.26 8.90
C SER A 203 16.57 3.90 8.46
N ARG A 204 16.40 3.00 7.49
CA ARG A 204 15.09 2.53 7.02
C ARG A 204 14.40 1.68 8.08
N ILE A 205 15.17 0.83 8.77
CA ILE A 205 14.69 0.07 9.93
C ILE A 205 14.16 1.03 11.00
N LEU A 206 14.96 2.02 11.40
CA LEU A 206 14.55 3.04 12.37
C LEU A 206 13.29 3.82 11.95
N ALA A 207 13.19 4.18 10.66
CA ALA A 207 12.00 4.86 10.14
C ALA A 207 10.74 3.98 10.16
N MET A 208 10.88 2.67 9.86
CA MET A 208 9.78 1.71 9.96
C MET A 208 9.29 1.56 11.41
N TYR A 209 10.20 1.52 12.37
CA TYR A 209 9.86 1.49 13.80
C TYR A 209 9.31 2.85 14.31
N GLY A 210 9.77 3.97 13.74
CA GLY A 210 9.27 5.32 14.05
C GLY A 210 7.91 5.65 13.46
N LYS A 211 7.39 4.86 12.51
CA LYS A 211 6.10 5.11 11.83
C LYS A 211 4.91 5.12 12.80
N TYR A 212 5.00 4.37 13.90
CA TYR A 212 3.96 4.31 14.94
C TYR A 212 4.16 5.33 16.08
N ARG A 213 5.26 6.11 16.05
CA ARG A 213 5.59 7.14 17.06
C ARG A 213 5.07 8.53 16.72
N LYS A 214 4.29 8.68 15.63
CA LYS A 214 3.70 9.97 15.26
C LYS A 214 2.44 10.19 16.09
N SER A 215 2.57 10.77 17.28
CA SER A 215 1.40 11.38 17.93
C SER A 215 0.94 12.56 17.08
N VAL A 216 -0.38 12.71 16.93
CA VAL A 216 -0.95 13.76 16.09
C VAL A 216 -0.71 15.09 16.81
N SER A 217 0.31 15.82 16.36
CA SER A 217 0.64 17.14 16.92
C SER A 217 -0.57 18.07 16.83
N SER A 218 -0.77 18.92 17.84
CA SER A 218 -1.88 19.87 17.86
C SER A 218 -1.95 20.71 16.57
N THR A 219 -3.16 20.87 16.03
CA THR A 219 -3.41 21.74 14.87
C THR A 219 -3.18 23.22 15.19
N ASP A 220 -3.26 23.61 16.46
CA ASP A 220 -2.93 24.94 16.97
C ASP A 220 -1.41 25.17 16.98
N ARG A 221 -0.94 26.23 16.28
CA ARG A 221 0.48 26.57 16.09
C ARG A 221 1.19 26.84 17.42
N LEU A 222 0.55 27.52 18.38
CA LEU A 222 1.15 27.85 19.67
C LEU A 222 1.38 26.58 20.49
N LYS A 223 0.40 25.69 20.50
CA LYS A 223 0.49 24.38 21.16
C LYS A 223 1.52 23.46 20.50
N ARG A 224 1.66 23.52 19.17
CA ARG A 224 2.66 22.75 18.42
C ARG A 224 4.09 23.19 18.73
N VAL A 225 4.32 24.49 18.88
CA VAL A 225 5.62 25.05 19.31
C VAL A 225 5.94 24.62 20.76
N GLN A 226 4.93 24.41 21.58
CA GLN A 226 5.05 23.88 22.95
C GLN A 226 5.04 22.35 23.04
N GLN A 227 5.03 21.64 21.90
CA GLN A 227 4.92 20.17 21.82
C GLN A 227 3.70 19.56 22.54
N LEU A 228 2.61 20.31 22.69
CA LEU A 228 1.38 19.82 23.29
C LEU A 228 0.57 18.98 22.28
N GLU A 229 0.11 17.82 22.73
CA GLU A 229 -0.69 16.89 21.92
C GLU A 229 -2.12 17.41 21.68
N ARG A 230 -2.75 16.89 20.62
CA ARG A 230 -4.09 17.32 20.16
C ARG A 230 -5.22 16.98 21.14
N TYR A 231 -5.06 15.95 21.97
CA TYR A 231 -6.07 15.46 22.89
C TYR A 231 -5.51 15.39 24.32
N THR A 232 -5.38 16.53 24.99
CA THR A 232 -5.22 16.51 26.45
C THR A 232 -6.57 16.20 27.07
N SER A 233 -6.76 14.97 27.55
CA SER A 233 -7.87 14.65 28.45
C SER A 233 -7.77 15.58 29.65
N LYS A 234 -8.82 16.38 29.88
CA LYS A 234 -8.92 17.29 31.03
C LYS A 234 -8.97 16.47 32.32
N LEU A 235 -7.81 16.06 32.82
CA LEU A 235 -7.61 15.67 34.20
C LEU A 235 -7.01 16.87 34.90
N GLU A 236 -7.78 17.46 35.82
CA GLU A 236 -7.29 18.53 36.68
C GLU A 236 -6.08 18.00 37.47
N PRO A 237 -4.92 18.67 37.41
CA PRO A 237 -3.74 18.24 38.13
C PRO A 237 -3.97 18.50 39.62
N GLN A 238 -4.21 17.44 40.39
CA GLN A 238 -3.98 17.51 41.83
C GLN A 238 -2.47 17.73 42.04
N ALA A 239 -2.13 18.80 42.76
CA ALA A 239 -0.76 19.20 43.04
C ALA A 239 -0.03 18.06 43.79
N ASN A 240 0.77 17.29 43.05
CA ASN A 240 1.56 16.21 43.62
C ASN A 240 2.71 16.81 44.48
N PRO A 241 2.90 16.35 45.72
CA PRO A 241 3.85 16.93 46.69
C PRO A 241 5.34 16.68 46.38
N LEU A 242 5.67 16.08 45.22
CA LEU A 242 7.03 15.75 44.81
C LEU A 242 7.74 16.87 44.00
N THR A 243 7.16 18.08 43.94
CA THR A 243 7.71 19.19 43.14
C THR A 243 8.70 20.05 43.94
N GLY A 244 9.57 19.40 44.71
CA GLY A 244 10.58 20.04 45.56
C GLY A 244 11.95 20.12 44.90
N ALA A 245 12.38 21.33 44.57
CA ALA A 245 13.72 21.77 44.19
C ALA A 245 14.34 21.20 42.89
N LEU A 246 14.78 22.12 42.04
CA LEU A 246 15.43 21.94 40.74
C LEU A 246 16.85 21.35 40.89
N THR A 247 16.96 20.07 41.26
CA THR A 247 18.17 19.30 40.98
C THR A 247 18.08 18.75 39.56
N GLU A 248 19.21 18.73 38.81
CA GLU A 248 19.34 18.16 37.46
C GLU A 248 19.20 16.63 37.47
N GLU A 249 18.16 16.11 38.10
CA GLU A 249 17.91 14.69 38.18
C GLU A 249 17.25 14.22 36.87
N SER A 250 17.65 13.04 36.40
CA SER A 250 17.04 12.41 35.23
C SER A 250 15.70 11.80 35.62
N PHE A 251 14.68 11.98 34.78
CA PHE A 251 13.32 11.47 34.98
C PHE A 251 12.96 10.49 33.86
N VAL A 252 12.18 9.47 34.19
CA VAL A 252 11.43 8.63 33.23
C VAL A 252 10.04 9.22 33.09
N MET A 253 9.58 9.42 31.85
CA MET A 253 8.25 9.88 31.50
C MET A 253 7.44 8.78 30.81
N ILE A 254 6.11 8.92 30.81
CA ILE A 254 5.26 8.13 29.92
C ILE A 254 5.71 8.38 28.47
N HIS A 255 5.74 7.32 27.67
CA HIS A 255 6.26 7.23 26.30
C HIS A 255 7.79 7.19 26.16
N ASP A 256 8.55 7.25 27.26
CA ASP A 256 10.00 7.07 27.17
C ASP A 256 10.35 5.62 26.75
N PRO A 257 11.34 5.45 25.87
CA PRO A 257 11.83 4.13 25.51
C PRO A 257 12.57 3.52 26.69
N VAL A 258 12.24 2.27 27.01
CA VAL A 258 12.89 1.49 28.06
C VAL A 258 13.47 0.21 27.50
N ALA A 259 14.64 -0.16 28.01
CA ALA A 259 15.30 -1.41 27.70
C ALA A 259 15.54 -2.18 29.01
N THR A 260 15.18 -3.47 29.04
CA THR A 260 15.50 -4.35 30.17
C THR A 260 16.02 -5.70 29.67
N LEU A 261 16.83 -6.36 30.47
CA LEU A 261 17.30 -7.70 30.21
C LEU A 261 16.48 -8.68 31.06
N LEU A 262 15.79 -9.61 30.41
CA LEU A 262 15.12 -10.72 31.08
C LEU A 262 15.97 -11.97 30.95
N CYS A 263 16.12 -12.71 32.06
CA CYS A 263 16.72 -14.03 32.03
C CYS A 263 15.60 -15.06 32.19
N SER A 264 15.40 -15.89 31.16
CA SER A 264 14.45 -17.00 31.20
C SER A 264 15.15 -18.25 30.67
N GLU A 265 15.06 -19.36 31.40
CA GLU A 265 15.68 -20.64 31.04
C GLU A 265 17.19 -20.54 30.76
N LYS A 266 17.92 -19.74 31.54
CA LYS A 266 19.36 -19.44 31.35
C LYS A 266 19.69 -18.73 30.02
N ARG A 267 18.68 -18.20 29.32
CA ARG A 267 18.86 -17.35 28.14
C ARG A 267 18.58 -15.91 28.50
N LEU A 268 19.41 -15.02 27.99
CA LEU A 268 19.20 -13.57 28.10
C LEU A 268 18.33 -13.09 26.94
N TRP A 269 17.39 -12.23 27.26
CA TRP A 269 16.46 -11.60 26.34
C TRP A 269 16.56 -10.09 26.52
N LEU A 270 16.83 -9.36 25.44
CA LEU A 270 16.72 -7.92 25.43
C LEU A 270 15.28 -7.54 25.14
N CYS A 271 14.65 -6.88 26.10
CA CYS A 271 13.28 -6.41 25.98
C CYS A 271 13.34 -4.91 25.73
N LEU A 272 12.81 -4.49 24.59
CA LEU A 272 12.67 -3.08 24.25
C LEU A 272 11.20 -2.75 24.29
N GLY A 273 10.85 -1.71 25.04
CA GLY A 273 9.46 -1.29 25.20
C GLY A 273 9.32 0.20 25.41
N GLU A 274 8.09 0.61 25.57
CA GLU A 274 7.66 1.98 25.83
C GLU A 274 6.93 2.02 27.17
N VAL A 275 7.17 3.05 27.97
CA VAL A 275 6.49 3.25 29.25
C VAL A 275 5.07 3.73 29.00
N ASN A 276 4.06 2.91 29.32
CA ASN A 276 2.65 3.28 29.12
C ASN A 276 2.01 3.91 30.36
N SER A 277 2.44 3.47 31.54
CA SER A 277 1.95 4.04 32.79
C SER A 277 2.97 3.85 33.90
N ILE A 278 3.15 4.89 34.69
CA ILE A 278 3.95 4.86 35.91
C ILE A 278 3.01 4.96 37.09
N ARG A 279 3.18 4.11 38.11
CA ARG A 279 2.53 4.28 39.41
C ARG A 279 3.56 4.31 40.52
N TYR A 280 3.38 5.23 41.47
CA TYR A 280 4.15 5.35 42.70
C TYR A 280 3.19 5.22 43.88
N ASP A 281 3.39 4.23 44.74
CA ASP A 281 2.52 3.93 45.87
C ASP A 281 1.04 3.75 45.46
N GLY A 282 0.83 3.04 44.33
CA GLY A 282 -0.49 2.78 43.75
C GLY A 282 -1.11 3.94 42.96
N GLN A 283 -0.58 5.16 43.09
CA GLN A 283 -1.10 6.35 42.39
C GLN A 283 -0.43 6.55 41.03
N PRO A 284 -1.19 6.86 39.96
CA PRO A 284 -0.63 7.15 38.65
C PRO A 284 0.18 8.47 38.68
N VAL A 285 1.36 8.46 38.05
CA VAL A 285 2.22 9.64 37.89
C VAL A 285 2.72 9.72 36.45
N ASP A 286 2.91 10.94 35.93
CA ASP A 286 3.36 11.16 34.54
C ASP A 286 4.88 11.08 34.38
N ARG A 287 5.61 11.31 35.47
CA ARG A 287 7.07 11.33 35.52
C ARG A 287 7.58 10.77 36.85
N LEU A 288 8.73 10.10 36.81
CA LEU A 288 9.36 9.51 37.98
C LEU A 288 10.87 9.73 37.94
N VAL A 289 11.45 10.13 39.06
CA VAL A 289 12.91 10.31 39.21
C VAL A 289 13.61 8.95 39.07
N HIS A 290 14.73 8.90 38.36
CA HIS A 290 15.50 7.66 38.16
C HIS A 290 15.91 6.98 39.48
N SER A 291 16.21 7.75 40.53
CA SER A 291 16.57 7.24 41.86
C SER A 291 15.44 6.44 42.53
N LEU A 292 14.19 6.70 42.16
CA LEU A 292 13.02 6.00 42.72
C LEU A 292 12.68 4.71 41.97
N LEU A 293 13.29 4.44 40.80
CA LEU A 293 12.98 3.24 40.00
C LEU A 293 13.27 1.92 40.74
N SER A 294 14.21 1.94 41.70
CA SER A 294 14.54 0.77 42.52
C SER A 294 13.60 0.57 43.71
N GLU A 295 12.73 1.54 44.01
CA GLU A 295 11.82 1.45 45.14
C GLU A 295 10.69 0.44 44.86
N PRO A 296 10.35 -0.45 45.81
CA PRO A 296 9.31 -1.45 45.62
C PRO A 296 7.90 -0.85 45.47
N ALA A 297 7.73 0.43 45.84
CA ALA A 297 6.49 1.18 45.65
C ALA A 297 6.25 1.62 44.18
N VAL A 298 7.24 1.46 43.31
CA VAL A 298 7.13 1.82 41.89
C VAL A 298 6.68 0.63 41.07
N SER A 299 5.64 0.85 40.25
CA SER A 299 5.25 -0.09 39.20
C SER A 299 5.22 0.60 37.85
N LEU A 300 5.98 0.07 36.90
CA LEU A 300 5.96 0.49 35.49
C LEU A 300 5.17 -0.53 34.68
N ARG A 301 4.23 -0.05 33.87
CA ARG A 301 3.63 -0.86 32.81
C ARG A 301 4.26 -0.45 31.48
N THR A 302 4.78 -1.44 30.77
CA THR A 302 5.40 -1.24 29.46
C THR A 302 4.69 -2.09 28.41
N THR A 303 4.69 -1.64 27.15
CA THR A 303 4.42 -2.49 26.00
C THR A 303 5.69 -2.58 25.17
N GLY A 304 6.10 -3.79 24.83
CA GLY A 304 7.36 -4.00 24.14
C GLY A 304 7.45 -5.35 23.45
N GLU A 305 8.47 -5.49 22.63
CA GLU A 305 8.81 -6.73 21.94
C GLU A 305 10.05 -7.35 22.59
N LEU A 306 10.04 -8.69 22.64
CA LEU A 306 11.10 -9.52 23.20
C LEU A 306 12.09 -9.89 22.09
N PHE A 307 13.36 -9.50 22.24
CA PHE A 307 14.43 -9.91 21.34
C PHE A 307 15.34 -10.92 22.05
N LEU A 308 15.56 -12.07 21.44
CA LEU A 308 16.54 -13.04 21.94
C LEU A 308 17.96 -12.50 21.70
N THR A 309 18.71 -12.25 22.77
CA THR A 309 20.12 -11.93 22.66
C THR A 309 20.90 -13.25 22.53
N ILE A 310 21.26 -13.61 21.30
CA ILE A 310 22.04 -14.81 21.01
C ILE A 310 23.44 -14.65 21.62
N GLN A 311 23.74 -15.40 22.69
CA GLN A 311 25.13 -15.67 23.05
C GLN A 311 25.75 -16.47 21.90
N ARG A 312 26.83 -15.94 21.32
CA ARG A 312 27.58 -16.57 20.22
C ARG A 312 27.96 -17.99 20.60
N GLU A 313 27.28 -18.96 19.99
CA GLU A 313 27.82 -20.13 19.32
C GLU A 313 26.66 -20.81 18.57
N HIS A 314 26.66 -20.69 17.23
CA HIS A 314 25.74 -21.33 16.28
C HIS A 314 24.33 -20.72 16.16
N SER A 315 24.16 -19.89 15.12
CA SER A 315 23.01 -19.04 14.83
C SER A 315 21.87 -19.75 14.09
N ARG A 316 20.69 -19.80 14.71
CA ARG A 316 19.36 -19.77 14.05
C ARG A 316 18.42 -18.86 14.85
N PHE A 317 17.82 -17.89 14.18
CA PHE A 317 16.87 -16.93 14.74
C PHE A 317 15.47 -17.60 14.79
N LEU A 318 14.79 -17.56 15.93
CA LEU A 318 13.40 -18.02 16.08
C LEU A 318 12.54 -16.82 16.47
N GLY A 319 11.45 -16.60 15.72
CA GLY A 319 10.67 -15.36 15.66
C GLY A 319 9.93 -14.96 16.93
N GLY A 320 9.50 -13.70 16.94
CA GLY A 320 8.74 -13.08 18.03
C GLY A 320 7.28 -13.53 18.08
N ALA A 321 6.73 -13.61 19.28
CA ALA A 321 5.33 -13.93 19.54
C ALA A 321 4.59 -12.70 20.08
N ARG A 322 3.36 -12.46 19.57
CA ARG A 322 2.35 -11.59 20.21
C ARG A 322 1.30 -12.49 20.86
N TYR A 323 0.81 -12.09 22.03
CA TYR A 323 -0.20 -12.83 22.78
C TYR A 323 -1.42 -11.95 23.03
N GLU A 324 -2.57 -12.31 22.44
CA GLU A 324 -3.91 -11.84 22.83
C GLU A 324 -4.91 -13.00 22.61
N SER A 325 -5.78 -13.26 23.60
CA SER A 325 -6.65 -14.45 23.64
C SER A 325 -8.14 -14.10 23.58
N HIS A 326 -8.76 -14.35 22.42
CA HIS A 326 -10.13 -14.88 22.32
C HIS A 326 -10.33 -15.46 20.90
N VAL A 327 -10.39 -16.78 20.79
CA VAL A 327 -10.51 -17.51 19.52
C VAL A 327 -11.87 -18.23 19.49
N PRO A 328 -12.68 -18.12 18.42
CA PRO A 328 -13.85 -18.96 18.23
C PRO A 328 -13.43 -20.42 18.02
N ASN A 329 -14.26 -21.36 18.48
CA ASN A 329 -13.99 -22.81 18.52
C ASN A 329 -13.00 -23.33 17.44
N PRO A 330 -11.84 -23.93 17.81
CA PRO A 330 -10.71 -24.24 16.92
C PRO A 330 -10.95 -25.36 15.88
N GLY A 331 -12.20 -25.69 15.56
CA GLY A 331 -12.56 -26.81 14.70
C GLY A 331 -13.54 -26.50 13.57
N LYS A 332 -13.97 -25.24 13.37
CA LYS A 332 -14.94 -24.88 12.33
C LYS A 332 -14.55 -23.58 11.62
N SER A 333 -14.46 -23.61 10.29
CA SER A 333 -14.34 -22.42 9.46
C SER A 333 -15.72 -21.96 8.99
N CYS A 334 -15.92 -20.64 9.01
CA CYS A 334 -17.13 -19.98 8.54
C CYS A 334 -17.07 -19.84 7.02
N PHE A 335 -18.14 -20.22 6.31
CA PHE A 335 -18.28 -19.87 4.91
C PHE A 335 -18.93 -18.52 4.77
N ILE A 336 -18.22 -17.61 4.12
CA ILE A 336 -18.74 -16.29 3.84
C ILE A 336 -18.76 -16.15 2.33
N ALA A 337 -19.94 -15.93 1.77
CA ALA A 337 -20.01 -15.37 0.43
C ALA A 337 -19.60 -13.90 0.56
N GLU A 338 -18.59 -13.48 -0.19
CA GLU A 338 -18.06 -12.11 -0.22
C GLU A 338 -18.93 -11.21 -1.09
N GLY A 339 -19.38 -10.10 -0.50
CA GLY A 339 -20.02 -9.00 -1.22
C GLY A 339 -18.96 -8.00 -1.73
N PRO A 340 -19.32 -7.15 -2.71
CA PRO A 340 -18.52 -6.78 -3.86
C PRO A 340 -17.06 -6.41 -3.60
N LYS A 341 -16.12 -7.16 -4.20
CA LYS A 341 -14.90 -6.51 -4.69
C LYS A 341 -15.27 -5.71 -5.95
N VAL A 342 -14.84 -4.47 -6.06
CA VAL A 342 -14.91 -3.78 -7.35
C VAL A 342 -13.89 -4.46 -8.24
N ASN A 343 -14.32 -5.17 -9.27
CA ASN A 343 -13.42 -5.52 -10.37
C ASN A 343 -13.22 -4.25 -11.20
N ASP A 344 -11.95 -3.86 -11.38
CA ASP A 344 -11.46 -2.60 -11.97
C ASP A 344 -11.90 -2.28 -13.42
N ILE A 345 -12.87 -2.98 -14.00
CA ILE A 345 -13.23 -2.87 -15.43
C ILE A 345 -14.74 -2.65 -15.65
N THR A 346 -15.58 -2.99 -14.68
CA THR A 346 -17.04 -2.83 -14.78
C THR A 346 -17.58 -2.56 -13.40
N ASP A 347 -18.56 -1.67 -13.24
CA ASP A 347 -19.29 -1.43 -11.96
C ASP A 347 -20.06 -2.68 -11.44
N LEU A 348 -19.64 -3.88 -11.83
CA LEU A 348 -20.21 -5.17 -11.48
C LEU A 348 -19.55 -5.71 -10.22
N GLU A 349 -20.40 -6.11 -9.31
CA GLU A 349 -20.04 -6.66 -8.00
C GLU A 349 -19.36 -8.02 -8.16
N HIS A 350 -18.10 -8.12 -7.75
CA HIS A 350 -17.38 -9.38 -7.74
C HIS A 350 -17.66 -10.18 -6.47
N TRP A 351 -18.19 -11.39 -6.64
CA TRP A 351 -18.50 -12.29 -5.53
C TRP A 351 -17.47 -13.41 -5.44
N SER A 352 -17.10 -13.76 -4.22
CA SER A 352 -16.22 -14.89 -3.92
C SER A 352 -16.73 -15.73 -2.76
N LEU A 353 -16.16 -16.91 -2.55
CA LEU A 353 -16.40 -17.73 -1.37
C LEU A 353 -15.15 -17.73 -0.48
N LEU A 354 -15.31 -17.39 0.79
CA LEU A 354 -14.27 -17.46 1.79
C LEU A 354 -14.53 -18.59 2.78
N ALA A 355 -13.53 -19.41 3.04
CA ALA A 355 -13.46 -20.24 4.23
C ALA A 355 -12.52 -19.58 5.24
N VAL A 356 -13.10 -18.92 6.25
CA VAL A 356 -12.34 -18.16 7.24
C VAL A 356 -11.84 -19.09 8.36
N VAL A 357 -10.54 -19.13 8.57
CA VAL A 357 -9.87 -19.95 9.59
C VAL A 357 -9.55 -19.12 10.84
N SER A 358 -9.09 -17.88 10.67
CA SER A 358 -8.78 -16.95 11.75
C SER A 358 -9.01 -15.50 11.33
N LYS A 359 -8.87 -14.53 12.25
CA LYS A 359 -8.92 -13.09 11.91
C LYS A 359 -7.91 -12.66 10.84
N THR A 360 -6.86 -13.45 10.64
CA THR A 360 -5.76 -13.13 9.73
C THR A 360 -5.63 -14.10 8.57
N GLU A 361 -6.41 -15.18 8.51
CA GLU A 361 -6.25 -16.22 7.49
C GLU A 361 -7.60 -16.70 6.97
N ALA A 362 -7.78 -16.60 5.66
CA ALA A 362 -8.93 -17.13 4.95
C ALA A 362 -8.52 -17.75 3.60
N TYR A 363 -9.24 -18.79 3.20
CA TYR A 363 -9.11 -19.40 1.89
C TYR A 363 -10.15 -18.76 0.96
N VAL A 364 -9.70 -18.06 -0.07
CA VAL A 364 -10.53 -17.34 -1.02
C VAL A 364 -10.67 -18.19 -2.28
N TYR A 365 -11.92 -18.46 -2.68
CA TYR A 365 -12.29 -19.20 -3.86
C TYR A 365 -13.08 -18.28 -4.79
N GLN A 366 -12.53 -18.01 -5.99
CA GLN A 366 -13.11 -17.03 -6.90
C GLN A 366 -12.92 -17.40 -8.37
N LEU A 367 -13.73 -16.79 -9.23
CA LEU A 367 -13.49 -16.76 -10.67
C LEU A 367 -12.69 -15.50 -11.03
N LYS A 368 -11.47 -15.65 -11.52
CA LYS A 368 -10.72 -14.53 -12.12
C LYS A 368 -10.84 -14.55 -13.65
N GLY A 369 -10.67 -13.38 -14.25
CA GLY A 369 -10.72 -13.19 -15.70
C GLY A 369 -11.95 -12.41 -16.15
N ASN A 370 -12.11 -12.33 -17.45
CA ASN A 370 -13.27 -11.71 -18.10
C ASN A 370 -14.13 -12.78 -18.80
N TYR A 371 -15.17 -12.33 -19.50
CA TYR A 371 -16.11 -13.15 -20.28
C TYR A 371 -15.47 -14.28 -21.11
N ASP A 372 -14.25 -14.08 -21.64
CA ASP A 372 -13.53 -15.05 -22.46
C ASP A 372 -12.50 -15.89 -21.69
N THR A 373 -12.06 -15.42 -20.52
CA THR A 373 -10.89 -15.96 -19.80
C THR A 373 -11.20 -16.46 -18.39
N PHE A 374 -12.48 -16.58 -18.02
CA PHE A 374 -12.86 -17.07 -16.70
C PHE A 374 -12.11 -18.35 -16.30
N CYS A 375 -11.49 -18.29 -15.13
CA CYS A 375 -10.71 -19.36 -14.52
C CYS A 375 -11.00 -19.41 -13.02
N TYR A 376 -11.18 -20.62 -12.50
CA TYR A 376 -11.29 -20.85 -11.06
C TYR A 376 -9.91 -20.74 -10.40
N GLU A 377 -9.84 -19.94 -9.35
CA GLU A 377 -8.64 -19.77 -8.54
C GLU A 377 -8.94 -19.94 -7.06
N CYS A 378 -7.96 -20.52 -6.35
CA CYS A 378 -7.97 -20.67 -4.91
C CYS A 378 -6.69 -20.05 -4.35
N GLU A 379 -6.87 -19.04 -3.50
CA GLU A 379 -5.79 -18.28 -2.89
C GLU A 379 -5.90 -18.32 -1.36
N VAL A 380 -4.77 -18.35 -0.66
CA VAL A 380 -4.74 -18.22 0.81
C VAL A 380 -4.40 -16.76 1.13
N ALA A 381 -5.38 -16.03 1.64
CA ALA A 381 -5.22 -14.63 1.96
C ALA A 381 -4.77 -14.44 3.42
N THR A 382 -3.55 -13.95 3.61
CA THR A 382 -3.05 -13.50 4.91
C THR A 382 -3.40 -12.03 5.14
N ASN A 383 -4.00 -11.70 6.28
CA ASN A 383 -4.51 -10.38 6.64
C ASN A 383 -5.65 -9.85 5.75
N TYR A 384 -6.54 -10.74 5.29
CA TYR A 384 -7.67 -10.37 4.42
C TYR A 384 -8.56 -9.25 5.00
N MET A 385 -8.64 -9.12 6.34
CA MET A 385 -9.37 -8.03 7.02
C MET A 385 -8.83 -6.62 6.72
N LYS A 386 -7.61 -6.49 6.21
CA LYS A 386 -7.03 -5.18 5.82
C LYS A 386 -7.39 -4.78 4.39
N ASP A 387 -8.00 -5.69 3.63
CA ASP A 387 -8.41 -5.44 2.25
C ASP A 387 -9.58 -4.45 2.25
N GLN A 388 -9.34 -3.21 1.79
CA GLN A 388 -10.35 -2.16 1.71
C GLN A 388 -11.42 -2.45 0.65
N SER A 389 -11.19 -3.45 -0.21
CA SER A 389 -12.17 -3.90 -1.19
C SER A 389 -13.24 -4.82 -0.59
N LEU A 390 -13.08 -5.27 0.66
CA LEU A 390 -14.04 -6.11 1.35
C LEU A 390 -15.27 -5.30 1.78
N ARG A 391 -16.43 -5.55 1.16
CA ARG A 391 -17.67 -4.80 1.39
C ARG A 391 -18.73 -5.57 2.17
N GLY A 392 -18.28 -6.44 3.07
CA GLY A 392 -19.14 -7.32 3.86
C GLY A 392 -19.34 -8.69 3.23
N GLY A 393 -20.29 -9.46 3.76
CA GLY A 393 -20.56 -10.81 3.27
C GLY A 393 -21.73 -11.49 3.97
N CYS A 394 -22.10 -12.67 3.48
CA CYS A 394 -23.19 -13.48 4.01
C CYS A 394 -22.65 -14.81 4.55
N GLN A 395 -22.96 -15.14 5.80
CA GLN A 395 -22.60 -16.44 6.36
C GLN A 395 -23.49 -17.55 5.80
N VAL A 396 -22.94 -18.42 4.96
CA VAL A 396 -23.71 -19.47 4.27
C VAL A 396 -23.62 -20.85 4.94
N GLY A 397 -22.61 -21.10 5.78
CA GLY A 397 -22.40 -22.40 6.41
C GLY A 397 -21.18 -22.51 7.33
N THR A 398 -20.87 -23.73 7.76
CA THR A 398 -19.62 -24.06 8.49
C THR A 398 -19.04 -25.39 8.04
N ILE A 399 -17.70 -25.46 7.90
CA ILE A 399 -16.97 -26.70 7.53
C ILE A 399 -15.84 -26.97 8.53
N PRO A 400 -15.52 -28.24 8.82
CA PRO A 400 -14.31 -28.58 9.56
C PRO A 400 -13.04 -28.24 8.77
N LEU A 401 -11.99 -27.80 9.46
CA LEU A 401 -10.69 -27.49 8.82
C LEU A 401 -10.09 -28.68 8.06
N SER A 402 -10.35 -29.91 8.51
CA SER A 402 -9.89 -31.13 7.84
C SER A 402 -10.53 -31.37 6.46
N GLN A 403 -11.59 -30.64 6.12
CA GLN A 403 -12.30 -30.79 4.84
C GLN A 403 -12.02 -29.62 3.86
N LEU A 404 -11.05 -28.75 4.14
CA LEU A 404 -10.69 -27.65 3.23
C LEU A 404 -10.17 -28.14 1.88
N ASP A 405 -9.34 -29.19 1.86
CA ASP A 405 -8.84 -29.78 0.61
C ASP A 405 -9.97 -30.40 -0.23
N TRP A 406 -10.92 -31.06 0.44
CA TRP A 406 -12.12 -31.60 -0.19
C TRP A 406 -12.98 -30.47 -0.79
N LEU A 407 -13.15 -29.37 -0.05
CA LEU A 407 -13.88 -28.20 -0.52
C LEU A 407 -13.24 -27.59 -1.77
N LYS A 408 -11.92 -27.42 -1.76
CA LYS A 408 -11.15 -26.93 -2.91
C LYS A 408 -11.35 -27.81 -4.16
N GLN A 409 -11.32 -29.13 -3.98
CA GLN A 409 -11.58 -30.07 -5.08
C GLN A 409 -13.01 -29.95 -5.59
N LYS A 410 -14.00 -29.86 -4.70
CA LYS A 410 -15.42 -29.72 -5.08
C LYS A 410 -15.72 -28.43 -5.80
N LEU A 411 -15.17 -27.31 -5.35
CA LEU A 411 -15.35 -26.01 -6.01
C LEU A 411 -14.69 -25.97 -7.39
N LYS A 412 -13.62 -26.74 -7.60
CA LYS A 412 -12.98 -26.89 -8.92
C LYS A 412 -13.85 -27.68 -9.91
N GLU A 413 -14.76 -28.54 -9.44
CA GLU A 413 -15.69 -29.29 -10.29
C GLU A 413 -16.88 -28.43 -10.77
N VAL A 414 -17.13 -27.27 -10.14
CA VAL A 414 -18.22 -26.37 -10.54
C VAL A 414 -17.96 -25.83 -11.94
N THR A 415 -18.92 -26.02 -12.84
CA THR A 415 -18.81 -25.63 -14.25
C THR A 415 -18.57 -24.14 -14.42
N VAL A 416 -17.52 -23.80 -15.17
CA VAL A 416 -17.21 -22.44 -15.60
C VAL A 416 -17.61 -22.31 -17.06
N ILE A 417 -18.62 -21.49 -17.34
CA ILE A 417 -19.12 -21.27 -18.70
C ILE A 417 -18.40 -20.05 -19.26
N ARG A 418 -17.66 -20.25 -20.36
CA ARG A 418 -17.00 -19.17 -21.10
C ARG A 418 -17.91 -18.73 -22.24
N HIS A 419 -17.79 -17.45 -22.62
CA HIS A 419 -18.56 -16.87 -23.70
C HIS A 419 -20.10 -16.92 -23.50
N ASP A 420 -20.58 -16.81 -22.26
CA ASP A 420 -22.01 -16.64 -21.95
C ASP A 420 -22.22 -15.34 -21.17
N PHE A 421 -23.02 -14.43 -21.72
CA PHE A 421 -23.21 -13.08 -21.17
C PHE A 421 -24.04 -13.11 -19.89
N ASN A 422 -24.75 -14.22 -19.66
CA ASN A 422 -25.53 -14.42 -18.45
C ASN A 422 -24.73 -15.11 -17.35
N PHE A 423 -23.48 -15.50 -17.61
CA PHE A 423 -22.63 -16.17 -16.63
C PHE A 423 -21.55 -15.21 -16.10
N ASP A 424 -21.49 -15.10 -14.77
CA ASP A 424 -20.52 -14.28 -14.05
C ASP A 424 -20.09 -14.94 -12.73
N CYS A 425 -19.27 -14.23 -11.96
CA CYS A 425 -18.82 -14.69 -10.64
C CYS A 425 -19.98 -14.93 -9.66
N GLN A 426 -21.08 -14.18 -9.73
CA GLN A 426 -22.24 -14.35 -8.84
C GLN A 426 -22.96 -15.66 -9.14
N ASN A 427 -23.20 -15.93 -10.43
CA ASN A 427 -23.81 -17.18 -10.89
C ASN A 427 -22.95 -18.39 -10.49
N TRP A 428 -21.63 -18.27 -10.59
CA TRP A 428 -20.71 -19.32 -10.14
C TRP A 428 -20.77 -19.54 -8.63
N VAL A 429 -20.77 -18.48 -7.81
CA VAL A 429 -20.92 -18.59 -6.34
C VAL A 429 -22.24 -19.27 -5.99
N MET A 430 -23.33 -18.93 -6.67
CA MET A 430 -24.63 -19.55 -6.43
C MET A 430 -24.65 -21.03 -6.84
N ALA A 431 -24.05 -21.38 -7.97
CA ALA A 431 -23.88 -22.77 -8.41
C ALA A 431 -23.02 -23.57 -7.42
N ALA A 432 -21.95 -22.96 -6.89
CA ALA A 432 -21.10 -23.55 -5.87
C ALA A 432 -21.85 -23.81 -4.55
N ILE A 433 -22.63 -22.84 -4.06
CA ILE A 433 -23.47 -23.02 -2.86
C ILE A 433 -24.48 -24.16 -3.08
N GLN A 434 -25.10 -24.23 -4.26
CA GLN A 434 -26.03 -25.30 -4.59
C GLN A 434 -25.34 -26.67 -4.63
N ALA A 435 -24.17 -26.78 -5.26
CA ALA A 435 -23.39 -28.02 -5.28
C ALA A 435 -22.98 -28.48 -3.87
N LEU A 436 -22.65 -27.54 -2.97
CA LEU A 436 -22.31 -27.85 -1.58
C LEU A 436 -23.53 -28.26 -0.73
N LYS A 437 -24.73 -27.81 -1.11
CA LYS A 437 -25.98 -28.16 -0.43
C LYS A 437 -26.34 -29.63 -0.64
N ASP A 438 -26.05 -30.16 -1.82
CA ASP A 438 -26.35 -31.55 -2.20
C ASP A 438 -25.50 -32.57 -1.39
N HIS A 439 -24.36 -32.16 -0.84
CA HIS A 439 -23.47 -33.01 -0.03
C HIS A 439 -23.79 -33.04 1.47
N GLY A 440 -24.88 -32.37 1.90
CA GLY A 440 -25.54 -32.59 3.19
C GLY A 440 -24.75 -32.12 4.43
N GLY A 441 -25.05 -30.91 4.91
CA GLY A 441 -24.70 -30.45 6.27
C GLY A 441 -23.66 -29.33 6.36
N ILE A 442 -23.13 -28.87 5.22
CA ILE A 442 -22.14 -27.79 5.17
C ILE A 442 -22.84 -26.42 5.12
N ILE A 443 -23.84 -26.31 4.24
CA ILE A 443 -24.67 -25.11 4.07
C ILE A 443 -25.80 -25.12 5.10
N ALA A 444 -26.05 -23.96 5.72
CA ALA A 444 -27.11 -23.82 6.71
C ALA A 444 -28.50 -24.15 6.12
N PRO A 445 -29.37 -24.88 6.85
CA PRO A 445 -30.71 -25.17 6.38
C PRO A 445 -31.50 -23.87 6.21
N GLY A 446 -32.05 -23.66 5.01
CA GLY A 446 -32.79 -22.43 4.67
C GLY A 446 -31.97 -21.37 3.93
N THR A 447 -30.68 -21.59 3.64
CA THR A 447 -29.94 -20.76 2.69
C THR A 447 -30.55 -20.94 1.28
N THR A 448 -31.11 -19.85 0.76
CA THR A 448 -31.69 -19.73 -0.58
C THR A 448 -31.00 -18.58 -1.29
N GLU A 449 -30.96 -18.61 -2.63
CA GLU A 449 -30.38 -17.51 -3.42
C GLU A 449 -30.94 -16.14 -3.04
N ARG A 450 -32.26 -16.06 -2.90
CA ARG A 450 -32.93 -14.82 -2.51
C ARG A 450 -32.44 -14.30 -1.16
N LYS A 451 -32.17 -15.19 -0.20
CA LYS A 451 -31.65 -14.80 1.11
C LYS A 451 -30.21 -14.30 1.01
N VAL A 452 -29.36 -15.00 0.27
CA VAL A 452 -27.96 -14.59 0.08
C VAL A 452 -27.89 -13.23 -0.61
N ARG A 453 -28.64 -13.03 -1.70
CA ARG A 453 -28.71 -11.73 -2.40
C ARG A 453 -29.22 -10.60 -1.52
N ALA A 454 -30.27 -10.84 -0.72
CA ALA A 454 -30.79 -9.82 0.19
C ALA A 454 -29.78 -9.45 1.30
N GLU A 455 -29.11 -10.45 1.88
CA GLU A 455 -28.12 -10.21 2.94
C GLU A 455 -26.87 -9.49 2.41
N MET A 456 -26.47 -9.77 1.17
CA MET A 456 -25.39 -9.06 0.49
C MET A 456 -25.71 -7.58 0.24
N GLU A 457 -26.94 -7.28 -0.19
CA GLU A 457 -27.38 -5.90 -0.39
C GLU A 457 -27.41 -5.13 0.94
N GLU A 458 -27.94 -5.74 2.01
CA GLU A 458 -27.93 -5.13 3.35
C GLU A 458 -26.51 -4.88 3.88
N GLU A 459 -25.57 -5.80 3.65
CA GLU A 459 -24.17 -5.65 4.06
C GLU A 459 -23.45 -4.55 3.27
N LYS A 460 -23.76 -4.42 1.98
CA LYS A 460 -23.26 -3.32 1.17
C LYS A 460 -23.79 -1.98 1.67
N GLU A 461 -25.08 -1.87 2.00
CA GLU A 461 -25.66 -0.66 2.59
C GLU A 461 -24.99 -0.31 3.93
N ARG A 462 -24.72 -1.30 4.79
CA ARG A 462 -23.99 -1.09 6.06
C ARG A 462 -22.59 -0.55 5.83
N TRP A 463 -21.86 -1.13 4.87
CA TRP A 463 -20.52 -0.67 4.51
C TRP A 463 -20.54 0.77 3.98
N GLU A 464 -21.53 1.14 3.15
CA GLU A 464 -21.67 2.51 2.63
C GLU A 464 -21.94 3.55 3.73
N VAL A 465 -22.64 3.15 4.80
CA VAL A 465 -22.94 4.00 5.97
C VAL A 465 -21.83 3.95 7.03
N ALA A 466 -20.77 3.16 6.80
CA ALA A 466 -19.67 2.91 7.75
C ALA A 466 -20.14 2.31 9.09
N ASP A 467 -21.12 1.40 9.02
CA ASP A 467 -21.58 0.57 10.14
C ASP A 467 -20.80 -0.76 10.21
N ASP A 468 -20.93 -1.50 11.32
CA ASP A 468 -20.17 -2.74 11.55
C ASP A 468 -20.51 -3.83 10.51
N ILE A 469 -19.53 -4.24 9.70
CA ILE A 469 -19.70 -5.29 8.68
C ILE A 469 -19.67 -6.70 9.30
N LEU A 470 -20.19 -7.71 8.59
CA LEU A 470 -20.27 -9.11 9.07
C LEU A 470 -18.96 -9.59 9.70
N PHE A 471 -17.82 -9.26 9.09
CA PHE A 471 -16.51 -9.70 9.55
C PHE A 471 -16.13 -9.13 10.93
N GLU A 472 -16.48 -7.88 11.20
CA GLU A 472 -16.27 -7.23 12.51
C GLU A 472 -17.19 -7.86 13.55
N ARG A 473 -18.42 -8.22 13.16
CA ARG A 473 -19.39 -8.90 14.03
C ARG A 473 -19.02 -10.35 14.36
N LEU A 474 -18.42 -11.07 13.42
CA LEU A 474 -17.95 -12.45 13.62
C LEU A 474 -16.66 -12.53 14.44
N PHE A 475 -15.86 -11.46 14.42
CA PHE A 475 -14.56 -11.40 15.07
C PHE A 475 -14.38 -10.09 15.87
N PRO A 476 -15.19 -9.87 16.93
CA PRO A 476 -15.13 -8.65 17.74
C PRO A 476 -13.80 -8.48 18.46
#